data_AF-A0A8T5KVI1-F1
#
_entry.id   AF-A0A8T5KVI1-F1
#
_cell.length_a   1.000
_cell.length_b   1.000
_cell.length_c   1.000
_cell.angle_alpha   90.00
_cell.angle_beta   90.00
_cell.angle_gamma   90.00
#
_symmetry.space_group_name_H-M   'P 1'
#
loop_
_entity.id
_entity.type
_entity.pdbx_description
1 polymer ?
#
loop_
_entity_poly.entity_id
_entity_poly.type
_entity_poly.pdbx_seq_one_letter_code
_entity_poly.pdbx_strand_id
1 'polypeptide(L)'
;RGSGKSYSLGAIAEELSNLPTETAKNIAPLIFDTMGIFWTMKYKNEKDKELLEEWGLESKNLPVKVFVPLGKKEEYEEKQIPFDETFALKPSELEAEDWLTLFNLEMTSTTGVLLVRTVTKLRDNSKDFTISEIQKTISEDNKSSEETKEIVSALFSAADTWGIFSKTKEGTEISDLVNAGITTVLDVSIYSSIGAFNIRALVISLISRKLFTTRMDARKKEELEALQRGQDYLSYKTTRKEPLVWIFIDEAHEFLPKVGKTPATDALVQLLREGRQPGISLVLATQQPGQIHKDVMTQSDIVISHRITAKPDIEALNEIMQTYLLKKIQQQIDDLPSLKGSAIILDDNSERIYPIRIRPRFTWHGGEAPTAVKADVKF
;
A
#
# COMPACT_ATOMS: atom_id res chain seq x y z
N ARG A 1 -18.53 -15.35 2.33
CA ARG A 1 -17.09 -14.95 2.23
C ARG A 1 -17.02 -13.81 1.22
N GLY A 2 -16.23 -12.77 1.49
CA GLY A 2 -16.25 -11.52 0.72
C GLY A 2 -17.02 -10.41 1.43
N SER A 3 -16.52 -9.99 2.60
CA SER A 3 -17.15 -8.96 3.45
C SER A 3 -17.10 -7.54 2.84
N GLY A 4 -16.95 -7.39 1.52
CA GLY A 4 -16.95 -6.08 0.86
C GLY A 4 -15.73 -5.18 1.12
N LYS A 5 -14.64 -5.66 1.75
CA LYS A 5 -13.48 -4.82 2.11
C LYS A 5 -12.70 -4.28 0.92
N SER A 6 -12.13 -5.17 0.09
CA SER A 6 -11.41 -4.77 -1.14
C SER A 6 -12.32 -3.99 -2.10
N TYR A 7 -13.61 -4.34 -2.09
CA TYR A 7 -14.65 -3.60 -2.79
C TYR A 7 -14.79 -2.16 -2.25
N SER A 8 -14.79 -1.97 -0.93
CA SER A 8 -14.85 -0.66 -0.27
C SER A 8 -13.58 0.16 -0.50
N LEU A 9 -12.40 -0.47 -0.41
CA LEU A 9 -11.12 0.17 -0.78
C LEU A 9 -11.19 0.73 -2.20
N GLY A 10 -11.66 -0.09 -3.14
CA GLY A 10 -11.85 0.31 -4.53
C GLY A 10 -12.84 1.46 -4.67
N ALA A 11 -13.98 1.41 -3.99
CA ALA A 11 -14.98 2.49 -4.01
C ALA A 11 -14.43 3.81 -3.45
N ILE A 12 -13.62 3.78 -2.38
CA ILE A 12 -12.97 4.97 -1.81
C ILE A 12 -11.95 5.54 -2.82
N ALA A 13 -11.11 4.68 -3.42
CA ALA A 13 -10.14 5.12 -4.43
C ALA A 13 -10.82 5.70 -5.67
N GLU A 14 -11.96 5.14 -6.10
CA GLU A 14 -12.79 5.70 -7.17
C GLU A 14 -13.29 7.11 -6.83
N GLU A 15 -13.79 7.32 -5.61
CA GLU A 15 -14.27 8.64 -5.17
C GLU A 15 -13.15 9.68 -5.19
N LEU A 16 -11.96 9.36 -4.69
CA LEU A 16 -10.83 10.29 -4.70
C LEU A 16 -10.46 10.75 -6.11
N SER A 17 -10.44 9.82 -7.08
CA SER A 17 -10.13 10.13 -8.48
C SER A 17 -11.31 10.74 -9.24
N ASN A 18 -12.52 10.69 -8.67
CA ASN A 18 -13.74 11.28 -9.22
C ASN A 18 -14.13 12.60 -8.54
N LEU A 19 -13.33 13.11 -7.60
CA LEU A 19 -13.53 14.42 -7.00
C LEU A 19 -13.55 15.53 -8.07
N PRO A 20 -14.18 16.69 -7.79
CA PRO A 20 -14.09 17.84 -8.67
C PRO A 20 -12.64 18.16 -9.03
N THR A 21 -12.41 18.57 -10.28
CA THR A 21 -11.06 18.71 -10.87
C THR A 21 -10.09 19.52 -10.00
N GLU A 22 -10.58 20.56 -9.33
CA GLU A 22 -9.79 21.41 -8.43
C GLU A 22 -9.21 20.62 -7.23
N THR A 23 -9.97 19.67 -6.71
CA THR A 23 -9.57 18.82 -5.58
C THR A 23 -8.79 17.60 -6.05
N ALA A 24 -9.25 16.94 -7.11
CA ALA A 24 -8.58 15.76 -7.68
C ALA A 24 -7.13 16.07 -8.09
N LYS A 25 -6.87 17.27 -8.64
CA LYS A 25 -5.52 17.75 -9.00
C LYS A 25 -4.58 17.99 -7.81
N ASN A 26 -5.03 17.75 -6.59
CA ASN A 26 -4.22 17.85 -5.38
C ASN A 26 -4.07 16.51 -4.65
N ILE A 27 -4.65 15.42 -5.16
CA ILE A 27 -4.68 14.11 -4.51
C ILE A 27 -4.16 13.05 -5.48
N ALA A 28 -3.38 12.10 -4.97
CA ALA A 28 -2.90 10.95 -5.73
C ALA A 28 -3.11 9.65 -4.92
N PRO A 29 -4.09 8.82 -5.32
CA PRO A 29 -4.24 7.49 -4.76
C PRO A 29 -3.14 6.54 -5.25
N LEU A 30 -2.53 5.79 -4.34
CA LEU A 30 -1.58 4.71 -4.62
C LEU A 30 -2.07 3.43 -3.94
N ILE A 31 -2.36 2.41 -4.73
CA ILE A 31 -2.82 1.10 -4.24
C ILE A 31 -1.67 0.10 -4.37
N PHE A 32 -1.28 -0.51 -3.25
CA PHE A 32 -0.45 -1.71 -3.27
C PHE A 32 -1.36 -2.92 -3.47
N ASP A 33 -1.41 -3.43 -4.70
CA ASP A 33 -2.27 -4.56 -5.07
C ASP A 33 -1.56 -5.88 -4.75
N THR A 34 -1.87 -6.40 -3.57
CA THR A 34 -1.27 -7.62 -3.02
C THR A 34 -1.97 -8.89 -3.50
N MET A 35 -3.18 -8.75 -4.06
CA MET A 35 -4.07 -9.84 -4.47
C MET A 35 -4.29 -9.90 -6.00
N GLY A 36 -3.89 -8.87 -6.74
CA GLY A 36 -3.98 -8.82 -8.20
C GLY A 36 -5.40 -8.54 -8.70
N ILE A 37 -6.17 -7.72 -7.98
CA ILE A 37 -7.60 -7.47 -8.24
C ILE A 37 -7.93 -6.02 -8.57
N PHE A 38 -6.99 -5.09 -8.38
CA PHE A 38 -7.21 -3.66 -8.59
C PHE A 38 -6.81 -3.19 -9.99
N TRP A 39 -6.04 -3.97 -10.77
CA TRP A 39 -5.79 -3.66 -12.18
C TRP A 39 -7.08 -3.56 -13.01
N THR A 40 -8.15 -4.26 -12.60
CA THR A 40 -9.45 -4.19 -13.29
C THR A 40 -10.12 -2.83 -13.17
N MET A 41 -9.67 -1.96 -12.25
CA MET A 41 -10.20 -0.59 -12.09
C MET A 41 -10.07 0.27 -13.35
N LYS A 42 -9.23 -0.15 -14.29
CA LYS A 42 -9.09 0.49 -15.60
C LYS A 42 -10.35 0.40 -16.47
N TYR A 43 -11.23 -0.56 -16.19
CA TYR A 43 -12.42 -0.83 -16.97
C TYR A 43 -13.68 -0.38 -16.23
N LYS A 44 -14.64 0.21 -16.94
CA LYS A 44 -15.98 0.49 -16.43
C LYS A 44 -16.69 -0.78 -15.95
N ASN A 45 -17.54 -0.63 -14.93
CA ASN A 45 -18.29 -1.73 -14.35
C ASN A 45 -19.55 -2.07 -15.16
N GLU A 46 -19.42 -2.95 -16.15
CA GLU A 46 -20.58 -3.46 -16.89
C GLU A 46 -21.36 -4.55 -16.14
N LYS A 47 -20.74 -5.21 -15.15
CA LYS A 47 -21.37 -6.30 -14.38
C LYS A 47 -22.51 -5.80 -13.50
N ASP A 48 -22.32 -4.67 -12.85
CA ASP A 48 -23.28 -4.10 -11.91
C ASP A 48 -24.05 -2.91 -12.52
N LYS A 49 -24.26 -2.89 -13.84
CA LYS A 49 -24.89 -1.75 -14.54
C LYS A 49 -26.30 -1.45 -14.01
N GLU A 50 -27.14 -2.47 -13.87
CA GLU A 50 -28.49 -2.31 -13.31
C GLU A 50 -28.46 -1.79 -11.88
N LEU A 51 -27.53 -2.29 -11.05
CA LEU A 51 -27.38 -1.82 -9.67
C LEU A 51 -26.87 -0.37 -9.62
N LEU A 52 -26.03 0.06 -10.55
CA LEU A 52 -25.64 1.46 -10.68
C LEU A 52 -26.85 2.33 -11.03
N GLU A 53 -27.67 1.90 -12.00
CA GLU A 53 -28.89 2.62 -12.41
C GLU A 53 -29.91 2.74 -11.25
N GLU A 54 -30.09 1.70 -10.45
CA GLU A 54 -30.91 1.73 -9.23
C GLU A 54 -30.45 2.80 -8.22
N TRP A 55 -29.15 3.12 -8.22
CA TRP A 55 -28.55 4.16 -7.38
C TRP A 55 -28.51 5.54 -8.06
N GLY A 56 -29.04 5.67 -9.28
CA GLY A 56 -28.92 6.89 -10.08
C GLY A 56 -27.49 7.18 -10.52
N LEU A 57 -26.67 6.14 -10.69
CA LEU A 57 -25.27 6.21 -11.07
C LEU A 57 -25.05 5.52 -12.42
N GLU A 58 -23.92 5.83 -13.05
CA GLU A 58 -23.50 5.20 -14.31
C GLU A 58 -22.09 4.63 -14.19
N SER A 59 -21.84 3.54 -14.91
CA SER A 59 -20.50 2.97 -15.03
C SER A 59 -19.60 3.96 -15.80
N LYS A 60 -18.35 4.14 -15.38
CA LYS A 60 -17.40 5.01 -16.07
C LYS A 60 -15.97 4.53 -15.89
N ASN A 61 -15.13 4.86 -16.87
CA ASN A 61 -13.69 4.70 -16.73
C ASN A 61 -13.15 5.80 -15.83
N LEU A 62 -12.18 5.46 -14.99
CA LEU A 62 -11.43 6.41 -14.18
C LEU A 62 -9.95 6.37 -14.59
N PRO A 63 -9.21 7.47 -14.37
CA PRO A 63 -7.78 7.51 -14.64
C PRO A 63 -7.04 6.58 -13.67
N VAL A 64 -6.63 5.41 -14.18
CA VAL A 64 -5.88 4.40 -13.45
C VAL A 64 -4.65 4.02 -14.26
N LYS A 65 -3.47 3.94 -13.60
CA LYS A 65 -2.25 3.38 -14.17
C LYS A 65 -1.81 2.15 -13.39
N VAL A 66 -1.53 1.06 -14.08
CA VAL A 66 -1.08 -0.20 -13.48
C VAL A 66 0.42 -0.39 -13.71
N PHE A 67 1.16 -0.56 -12.62
CA PHE A 67 2.60 -0.80 -12.61
C PHE A 67 2.89 -2.24 -12.19
N VAL A 68 3.78 -2.91 -12.91
CA VAL A 68 4.26 -4.28 -12.59
C VAL A 68 5.78 -4.30 -12.41
N PRO A 69 6.36 -5.29 -11.70
CA PRO A 69 7.81 -5.34 -11.51
C PRO A 69 8.55 -5.50 -12.85
N LEU A 70 9.60 -4.71 -13.06
CA LEU A 70 10.37 -4.68 -14.33
C LEU A 70 10.80 -6.07 -14.79
N GLY A 71 11.39 -6.86 -13.90
CA GLY A 71 11.86 -8.21 -14.23
C GLY A 71 10.75 -9.26 -14.36
N LYS A 72 9.48 -8.86 -14.27
CA LYS A 72 8.30 -9.71 -14.46
C LYS A 72 7.47 -9.35 -15.69
N LYS A 73 7.89 -8.32 -16.44
CA LYS A 73 7.18 -7.83 -17.63
C LYS A 73 6.78 -8.95 -18.60
N GLU A 74 7.73 -9.81 -18.99
CA GLU A 74 7.49 -10.90 -19.94
C GLU A 74 6.42 -11.88 -19.42
N GLU A 75 6.42 -12.20 -18.13
CA GLU A 75 5.42 -13.10 -17.52
C GLU A 75 4.00 -12.52 -17.58
N TYR A 76 3.86 -11.19 -17.42
CA TYR A 76 2.57 -10.51 -17.59
C TYR A 76 2.12 -10.49 -19.06
N GLU A 77 3.03 -10.25 -20.00
CA GLU A 77 2.76 -10.26 -21.44
C GLU A 77 2.33 -11.66 -21.92
N GLU A 78 3.03 -12.71 -21.50
CA GLU A 78 2.69 -14.12 -21.81
C GLU A 78 1.31 -14.51 -21.27
N LYS A 79 0.96 -14.05 -20.06
CA LYS A 79 -0.35 -14.27 -19.44
C LYS A 79 -1.45 -13.35 -19.99
N GLN A 80 -1.11 -12.41 -20.88
CA GLN A 80 -2.02 -11.39 -21.41
C GLN A 80 -2.70 -10.56 -20.31
N ILE A 81 -2.02 -10.35 -19.19
CA ILE A 81 -2.50 -9.49 -18.10
C ILE A 81 -2.12 -8.06 -18.43
N PRO A 82 -3.08 -7.13 -18.56
CA PRO A 82 -2.78 -5.76 -18.99
C PRO A 82 -2.12 -4.96 -17.88
N PHE A 83 -1.08 -4.22 -18.24
CA PHE A 83 -0.41 -3.21 -17.41
C PHE A 83 -0.05 -1.99 -18.26
N ASP A 84 0.33 -0.88 -17.63
CA ASP A 84 0.70 0.36 -18.31
C ASP A 84 2.21 0.58 -18.30
N GLU A 85 2.84 0.38 -17.14
CA GLU A 85 4.25 0.70 -16.92
C GLU A 85 4.92 -0.37 -16.05
N THR A 86 6.25 -0.33 -16.00
CA THR A 86 7.04 -1.16 -15.09
C THR A 86 7.68 -0.35 -13.98
N PHE A 87 7.95 -0.98 -12.84
CA PHE A 87 8.74 -0.35 -11.78
C PHE A 87 9.96 -1.18 -11.35
N ALA A 88 11.00 -0.49 -10.91
CA ALA A 88 12.21 -1.07 -10.35
C ALA A 88 12.74 -0.25 -9.18
N LEU A 89 13.15 -0.93 -8.12
CA LEU A 89 13.75 -0.36 -6.91
C LEU A 89 15.26 -0.28 -7.07
N LYS A 90 15.90 0.76 -6.54
CA LYS A 90 17.36 0.84 -6.55
C LYS A 90 17.92 0.09 -5.34
N PRO A 91 18.90 -0.82 -5.51
CA PRO A 91 19.55 -1.47 -4.37
C PRO A 91 20.18 -0.49 -3.37
N SER A 92 20.60 0.69 -3.84
CA SER A 92 21.13 1.78 -3.02
C SER A 92 20.12 2.43 -2.07
N GLU A 93 18.81 2.27 -2.30
CA GLU A 93 17.75 2.82 -1.45
C GLU A 93 17.48 1.99 -0.19
N LEU A 94 18.08 0.80 -0.09
CA LEU A 94 17.94 -0.07 1.06
C LEU A 94 19.06 0.19 2.06
N GLU A 95 18.68 0.34 3.32
CA GLU A 95 19.58 0.34 4.47
C GLU A 95 20.12 -1.07 4.73
N ALA A 96 21.24 -1.16 5.45
CA ALA A 96 21.81 -2.45 5.81
C ALA A 96 20.80 -3.27 6.64
N GLU A 97 20.04 -2.62 7.51
CA GLU A 97 18.97 -3.21 8.32
C GLU A 97 17.81 -3.76 7.50
N ASP A 98 17.48 -3.12 6.36
CA ASP A 98 16.46 -3.63 5.43
C ASP A 98 16.91 -4.97 4.85
N TRP A 99 18.16 -5.04 4.41
CA TRP A 99 18.76 -6.27 3.87
C TRP A 99 18.88 -7.37 4.93
N LEU A 100 19.27 -7.03 6.16
CA LEU A 100 19.31 -7.98 7.28
C LEU A 100 17.92 -8.58 7.55
N THR A 101 16.89 -7.72 7.63
CA THR A 101 15.52 -8.15 7.86
C THR A 101 15.01 -9.02 6.72
N LEU A 102 15.30 -8.62 5.48
CA LEU A 102 14.89 -9.32 4.28
C LEU A 102 15.51 -10.73 4.19
N PHE A 103 16.80 -10.86 4.49
CA PHE A 103 17.50 -12.15 4.49
C PHE A 103 17.39 -12.92 5.80
N ASN A 104 16.65 -12.40 6.79
CA ASN A 104 16.50 -12.97 8.12
C ASN A 104 17.86 -13.25 8.80
N LEU A 105 18.77 -12.27 8.75
CA LEU A 105 20.10 -12.33 9.33
C LEU A 105 20.18 -11.52 10.63
N GLU A 106 20.82 -12.07 11.65
CA GLU A 106 21.16 -11.31 12.86
C GLU A 106 22.32 -10.36 12.56
N MET A 107 22.22 -9.11 13.02
CA MET A 107 23.27 -8.09 12.83
C MET A 107 24.63 -8.52 13.39
N THR A 108 24.63 -9.34 14.44
CA THR A 108 25.84 -9.86 15.12
C THR A 108 26.41 -11.13 14.50
N SER A 109 25.70 -11.76 13.55
CA SER A 109 26.20 -12.94 12.84
C SER A 109 27.35 -12.57 11.88
N THR A 110 28.21 -13.52 11.52
CA THR A 110 29.30 -13.28 10.57
C THR A 110 28.80 -12.81 9.21
N THR A 111 27.68 -13.39 8.73
CA THR A 111 26.98 -12.99 7.51
C THR A 111 26.38 -11.59 7.63
N GLY A 112 25.77 -11.26 8.77
CA GLY A 112 25.23 -9.93 9.05
C GLY A 112 26.32 -8.85 9.10
N VAL A 113 27.44 -9.11 9.77
CA VAL A 113 28.59 -8.19 9.83
C VAL A 113 29.19 -7.96 8.45
N LEU A 114 29.32 -9.00 7.61
CA LEU A 114 29.77 -8.85 6.22
C LEU A 114 28.80 -8.00 5.41
N LEU A 115 27.50 -8.25 5.54
CA LEU A 115 26.46 -7.51 4.83
C LEU A 115 26.51 -6.02 5.18
N VAL A 116 26.48 -5.69 6.47
CA VAL A 116 26.51 -4.31 6.95
C VAL A 116 27.76 -3.61 6.44
N ARG A 117 28.93 -4.25 6.63
CA ARG A 117 30.21 -3.69 6.15
C ARG A 117 30.20 -3.42 4.63
N THR A 118 29.64 -4.34 3.85
CA THR A 118 29.55 -4.21 2.39
C THR A 118 28.67 -3.03 1.99
N VAL A 119 27.45 -2.95 2.53
CA VAL A 119 26.48 -1.90 2.21
C VAL A 119 27.00 -0.53 2.65
N THR A 120 27.55 -0.41 3.87
CA THR A 120 28.16 0.83 4.35
C THR A 120 29.32 1.27 3.45
N LYS A 121 30.25 0.35 3.11
CA LYS A 121 31.38 0.65 2.24
C LYS A 121 30.93 1.16 0.86
N LEU A 122 29.89 0.57 0.28
CA LEU A 122 29.38 1.03 -1.02
C LEU A 122 28.76 2.41 -0.93
N ARG A 123 27.99 2.68 0.13
CA ARG A 123 27.34 3.97 0.34
C ARG A 123 28.31 5.11 0.60
N ASP A 124 29.41 4.84 1.32
CA ASP A 124 30.46 5.83 1.56
C ASP A 124 31.20 6.21 0.27
N ASN A 125 31.30 5.27 -0.69
CA ASN A 125 32.07 5.46 -1.93
C ASN A 125 31.22 5.89 -3.13
N SER A 126 29.93 5.56 -3.15
CA SER A 126 29.02 5.86 -4.24
C SER A 126 27.61 6.13 -3.72
N LYS A 127 26.97 7.15 -4.30
CA LYS A 127 25.56 7.45 -4.01
C LYS A 127 24.64 6.32 -4.47
N ASP A 128 24.94 5.72 -5.62
CA ASP A 128 24.12 4.67 -6.24
C ASP A 128 24.95 3.44 -6.60
N PHE A 129 24.38 2.25 -6.35
CA PHE A 129 25.02 0.96 -6.60
C PHE A 129 23.98 -0.12 -6.91
N THR A 130 24.43 -1.14 -7.64
CA THR A 130 23.65 -2.29 -8.12
C THR A 130 23.94 -3.55 -7.31
N ILE A 131 23.12 -4.61 -7.47
CA ILE A 131 23.39 -5.91 -6.84
C ILE A 131 24.74 -6.49 -7.31
N SER A 132 25.10 -6.30 -8.58
CA SER A 132 26.40 -6.76 -9.10
C SER A 132 27.59 -6.07 -8.40
N GLU A 133 27.47 -4.78 -8.08
CA GLU A 133 28.49 -4.05 -7.30
C GLU A 133 28.55 -4.52 -5.84
N ILE A 134 27.40 -4.89 -5.24
CA ILE A 134 27.34 -5.53 -3.92
C ILE A 134 28.08 -6.86 -3.94
N GLN A 135 27.79 -7.74 -4.89
CA GLN A 135 28.44 -9.05 -5.03
C GLN A 135 29.95 -8.92 -5.26
N LYS A 136 30.37 -7.97 -6.10
CA LYS A 136 31.79 -7.67 -6.30
C LYS A 136 32.45 -7.24 -4.99
N THR A 137 31.83 -6.34 -4.25
CA THR A 137 32.36 -5.85 -2.97
C THR A 137 32.46 -6.96 -1.92
N ILE A 138 31.52 -7.91 -1.91
CA ILE A 138 31.58 -9.11 -1.06
C ILE A 138 32.78 -9.98 -1.44
N SER A 139 33.00 -10.23 -2.73
CA SER A 139 34.10 -11.08 -3.20
C SER A 139 35.49 -10.52 -2.86
N GLU A 140 35.62 -9.19 -2.84
CA GLU A 140 36.84 -8.45 -2.51
C GLU A 140 37.07 -8.29 -0.99
N ASP A 141 36.12 -8.72 -0.15
CA ASP A 141 36.27 -8.65 1.29
C ASP A 141 37.34 -9.63 1.80
N ASN A 142 38.29 -9.10 2.57
CA ASN A 142 39.43 -9.83 3.12
C ASN A 142 39.33 -10.09 4.63
N LYS A 143 38.21 -9.71 5.27
CA LYS A 143 37.99 -9.87 6.71
C LYS A 143 37.08 -11.05 7.04
N SER A 144 36.26 -11.49 6.09
CA SER A 144 35.35 -12.63 6.22
C SER A 144 35.91 -13.91 5.58
N SER A 145 35.47 -15.07 6.08
CA SER A 145 35.80 -16.37 5.48
C SER A 145 35.17 -16.52 4.08
N GLU A 146 35.74 -17.40 3.24
CA GLU A 146 35.16 -17.73 1.93
C GLU A 146 33.72 -18.26 2.07
N GLU A 147 33.47 -19.14 3.03
CA GLU A 147 32.12 -19.66 3.33
C GLU A 147 31.12 -18.53 3.63
N THR A 148 31.51 -17.54 4.45
CA THR A 148 30.65 -16.39 4.77
C THR A 148 30.36 -15.56 3.51
N LYS A 149 31.37 -15.36 2.64
CA LYS A 149 31.21 -14.64 1.38
C LYS A 149 30.30 -15.37 0.41
N GLU A 150 30.42 -16.69 0.30
CA GLU A 150 29.56 -17.52 -0.55
C GLU A 150 28.10 -17.46 -0.11
N ILE A 151 27.82 -17.55 1.20
CA ILE A 151 26.46 -17.45 1.75
C ILE A 151 25.83 -16.08 1.43
N VAL A 152 26.53 -14.98 1.73
CA VAL A 152 25.99 -13.63 1.48
C VAL A 152 25.85 -13.37 -0.02
N SER A 153 26.80 -13.83 -0.84
CA SER A 153 26.70 -13.74 -2.30
C SER A 153 25.51 -14.51 -2.85
N ALA A 154 25.21 -15.71 -2.33
CA ALA A 154 24.05 -16.51 -2.72
C ALA A 154 22.72 -15.81 -2.38
N LEU A 155 22.64 -15.12 -1.24
CA LEU A 155 21.46 -14.31 -0.88
C LEU A 155 21.24 -13.15 -1.86
N PHE A 156 22.30 -12.44 -2.24
CA PHE A 156 22.20 -11.38 -3.24
C PHE A 156 21.92 -11.92 -4.65
N SER A 157 22.43 -13.11 -5.00
CA SER A 157 22.06 -13.80 -6.24
C SER A 157 20.57 -14.13 -6.25
N ALA A 158 20.01 -14.61 -5.13
CA ALA A 158 18.57 -14.82 -5.01
C ALA A 158 17.80 -13.50 -5.17
N ALA A 159 18.25 -12.42 -4.52
CA ALA A 159 17.66 -11.10 -4.66
C ALA A 159 17.63 -10.59 -6.11
N ASP A 160 18.68 -10.88 -6.87
CA ASP A 160 18.80 -10.49 -8.27
C ASP A 160 17.75 -11.16 -9.18
N THR A 161 17.25 -12.34 -8.79
CA THR A 161 16.21 -13.08 -9.53
C THR A 161 14.79 -12.61 -9.26
N TRP A 162 14.55 -11.81 -8.21
CA TRP A 162 13.20 -11.37 -7.86
C TRP A 162 12.57 -10.45 -8.90
N GLY A 163 13.38 -9.77 -9.72
CA GLY A 163 12.90 -8.87 -10.77
C GLY A 163 12.34 -7.53 -10.27
N ILE A 164 12.49 -7.23 -8.98
CA ILE A 164 12.13 -5.92 -8.40
C ILE A 164 13.25 -4.88 -8.46
N PHE A 165 14.51 -5.31 -8.54
CA PHE A 165 15.65 -4.42 -8.48
C PHE A 165 16.12 -3.99 -9.86
N SER A 166 16.52 -2.73 -9.98
CA SER A 166 17.15 -2.25 -11.19
C SER A 166 18.52 -2.90 -11.40
N LYS A 167 18.80 -3.22 -12.66
CA LYS A 167 20.13 -3.68 -13.12
C LYS A 167 21.07 -2.50 -13.40
N THR A 168 20.55 -1.28 -13.42
CA THR A 168 21.32 -0.04 -13.58
C THR A 168 21.24 0.80 -12.30
N LYS A 169 21.90 1.97 -12.30
CA LYS A 169 21.81 2.94 -11.19
C LYS A 169 20.54 3.79 -11.24
N GLU A 170 19.71 3.61 -12.26
CA GLU A 170 18.42 4.26 -12.43
C GLU A 170 17.30 3.35 -11.91
N GLY A 171 16.20 3.93 -11.48
CA GLY A 171 15.05 3.20 -10.94
C GLY A 171 13.83 4.10 -10.92
N THR A 172 12.69 3.56 -10.50
CA THR A 172 11.43 4.29 -10.51
C THR A 172 11.42 5.40 -9.47
N GLU A 173 11.07 6.61 -9.91
CA GLU A 173 10.97 7.78 -9.06
C GLU A 173 9.56 7.94 -8.53
N ILE A 174 9.40 8.65 -7.40
CA ILE A 174 8.08 8.91 -6.81
C ILE A 174 7.18 9.71 -7.75
N SER A 175 7.75 10.58 -8.58
CA SER A 175 7.03 11.33 -9.60
C SER A 175 6.37 10.45 -10.66
N ASP A 176 6.89 9.23 -10.87
CA ASP A 176 6.32 8.28 -11.83
C ASP A 176 5.10 7.58 -11.24
N LEU A 177 5.11 7.34 -9.92
CA LEU A 177 4.08 6.62 -9.18
C LEU A 177 2.96 7.53 -8.67
N VAL A 178 3.24 8.81 -8.41
CA VAL A 178 2.31 9.74 -7.76
C VAL A 178 1.94 10.86 -8.72
N ASN A 179 0.79 10.71 -9.38
CA ASN A 179 0.26 11.70 -10.30
C ASN A 179 -1.11 12.19 -9.82
N ALA A 180 -1.27 13.51 -9.77
CA ALA A 180 -2.49 14.11 -9.26
C ALA A 180 -3.72 13.73 -10.11
N GLY A 181 -4.79 13.31 -9.45
CA GLY A 181 -6.04 12.86 -10.09
C GLY A 181 -5.93 11.52 -10.80
N ILE A 182 -4.85 10.76 -10.63
CA ILE A 182 -4.66 9.43 -11.21
C ILE A 182 -4.48 8.43 -10.07
N THR A 183 -5.24 7.34 -10.09
CA THR A 183 -4.99 6.21 -9.19
C THR A 183 -3.87 5.36 -9.76
N THR A 184 -2.78 5.22 -9.03
CA THR A 184 -1.72 4.27 -9.36
C THR A 184 -1.99 2.95 -8.66
N VAL A 185 -1.94 1.85 -9.40
CA VAL A 185 -2.00 0.48 -8.86
C VAL A 185 -0.63 -0.14 -9.05
N LEU A 186 0.05 -0.42 -7.94
CA LEU A 186 1.32 -1.13 -7.93
C LEU A 186 1.03 -2.60 -7.67
N ASP A 187 1.07 -3.42 -8.72
CA ASP A 187 0.81 -4.84 -8.62
C ASP A 187 2.05 -5.58 -8.12
N VAL A 188 1.91 -6.14 -6.91
CA VAL A 188 2.91 -6.98 -6.26
C VAL A 188 2.37 -8.39 -5.99
N SER A 189 1.21 -8.73 -6.54
CA SER A 189 0.52 -10.01 -6.34
C SER A 189 1.25 -11.21 -6.94
N ILE A 190 2.14 -10.97 -7.90
CA ILE A 190 3.01 -12.00 -8.48
C ILE A 190 3.95 -12.63 -7.45
N TYR A 191 4.25 -11.92 -6.36
CA TYR A 191 5.05 -12.44 -5.26
C TYR A 191 4.16 -13.16 -4.25
N SER A 192 4.52 -14.40 -3.93
CA SER A 192 3.81 -15.21 -2.95
C SER A 192 3.75 -14.52 -1.59
N SER A 193 2.62 -14.68 -0.90
CA SER A 193 2.48 -14.32 0.53
C SER A 193 3.28 -15.22 1.45
N ILE A 194 3.51 -16.46 1.02
CA ILE A 194 4.22 -17.49 1.75
C ILE A 194 5.51 -17.76 0.97
N GLY A 195 6.61 -17.18 1.44
CA GLY A 195 7.92 -17.31 0.81
C GLY A 195 9.04 -17.04 1.80
N ALA A 196 10.25 -17.45 1.45
CA ALA A 196 11.45 -17.21 2.27
C ALA A 196 11.75 -15.71 2.42
N PHE A 197 11.33 -14.88 1.45
CA PHE A 197 11.58 -13.45 1.40
C PHE A 197 10.26 -12.69 1.25
N ASN A 198 10.03 -11.68 2.08
CA ASN A 198 8.81 -10.86 2.01
C ASN A 198 8.98 -9.66 1.06
N ILE A 199 9.00 -9.96 -0.24
CA ILE A 199 9.22 -8.97 -1.31
C ILE A 199 8.12 -7.90 -1.33
N ARG A 200 6.86 -8.29 -1.10
CA ARG A 200 5.72 -7.36 -1.06
C ARG A 200 5.91 -6.31 0.05
N ALA A 201 6.29 -6.75 1.25
CA ALA A 201 6.58 -5.84 2.36
C ALA A 201 7.76 -4.92 2.05
N LEU A 202 8.79 -5.42 1.38
CA LEU A 202 9.94 -4.59 0.98
C LEU A 202 9.52 -3.45 0.06
N VAL A 203 8.74 -3.76 -0.99
CA VAL A 203 8.23 -2.76 -1.94
C VAL A 203 7.41 -1.69 -1.22
N ILE A 204 6.48 -2.12 -0.35
CA ILE A 204 5.65 -1.21 0.46
C ILE A 204 6.52 -0.32 1.34
N SER A 205 7.54 -0.89 2.01
CA SER A 205 8.43 -0.17 2.91
C SER A 205 9.18 0.95 2.20
N LEU A 206 9.88 0.61 1.12
CA LEU A 206 10.72 1.55 0.39
C LEU A 206 9.92 2.69 -0.21
N ILE A 207 8.80 2.38 -0.86
CA ILE A 207 7.94 3.40 -1.46
C ILE A 207 7.32 4.28 -0.37
N SER A 208 6.86 3.69 0.74
CA SER A 208 6.32 4.46 1.88
C SER A 208 7.34 5.46 2.45
N ARG A 209 8.60 5.03 2.65
CA ARG A 209 9.67 5.93 3.12
C ARG A 209 10.00 7.02 2.11
N LYS A 210 10.14 6.68 0.83
CA LYS A 210 10.39 7.66 -0.24
C LYS A 210 9.26 8.69 -0.33
N LEU A 211 8.00 8.25 -0.20
CA LEU A 211 6.84 9.13 -0.17
C LEU A 211 6.86 10.08 1.03
N PHE A 212 7.14 9.55 2.21
CA PHE A 212 7.25 10.35 3.43
C PHE A 212 8.30 11.45 3.28
N THR A 213 9.53 11.11 2.88
CA THR A 213 10.61 12.09 2.68
C THR A 213 10.24 13.12 1.62
N THR A 214 9.74 12.69 0.46
CA THR A 214 9.36 13.58 -0.65
C THR A 214 8.29 14.59 -0.22
N ARG A 215 7.27 14.12 0.49
CA ARG A 215 6.18 14.99 0.96
C ARG A 215 6.58 15.88 2.12
N MET A 216 7.49 15.45 2.99
CA MET A 216 8.06 16.31 4.02
C MET A 216 8.82 17.49 3.41
N ASP A 217 9.59 17.25 2.36
CA ASP A 217 10.30 18.33 1.65
C ASP A 217 9.36 19.24 0.87
N ALA A 218 8.35 18.67 0.22
CA ALA A 218 7.31 19.45 -0.46
C ALA A 218 6.53 20.32 0.53
N ARG A 219 6.15 19.78 1.69
CA ARG A 219 5.44 20.52 2.75
C ARG A 219 6.25 21.71 3.25
N LYS A 220 7.56 21.56 3.44
CA LYS A 220 8.46 22.67 3.80
C LYS A 220 8.46 23.77 2.74
N LYS A 221 8.49 23.40 1.45
CA LYS A 221 8.42 24.36 0.34
C LYS A 221 7.08 25.07 0.30
N GLU A 222 5.98 24.34 0.46
CA GLU A 222 4.62 24.89 0.55
C GLU A 222 4.50 25.93 1.69
N GLU A 223 5.08 25.64 2.86
CA GLU A 223 5.13 26.58 3.99
C GLU A 223 5.96 27.84 3.68
N LEU A 224 7.13 27.68 3.05
CA LEU A 224 7.96 28.82 2.64
C LEU A 224 7.23 29.71 1.63
N GLU A 225 6.53 29.12 0.66
CA GLU A 225 5.70 29.85 -0.28
C GLU A 225 4.54 30.58 0.40
N ALA A 226 3.90 29.96 1.38
CA ALA A 226 2.84 30.58 2.16
C ALA A 226 3.33 31.78 2.97
N LEU A 227 4.49 31.66 3.63
CA LEU A 227 5.12 32.75 4.38
C LEU A 227 5.51 33.94 3.49
N GLN A 228 6.02 33.68 2.29
CA GLN A 228 6.39 34.72 1.34
C GLN A 228 5.17 35.49 0.79
N ARG A 229 4.03 34.81 0.62
CA ARG A 229 2.81 35.39 0.04
C ARG A 229 1.90 36.05 1.07
N GLY A 230 2.07 35.77 2.37
CA GLY A 230 1.31 36.43 3.44
C GLY A 230 -0.21 36.27 3.28
N GLN A 231 -0.96 37.38 3.32
CA GLN A 231 -2.42 37.36 3.25
C GLN A 231 -2.97 36.90 1.89
N ASP A 232 -2.19 36.98 0.81
CA ASP A 232 -2.60 36.59 -0.54
C ASP A 232 -2.51 35.07 -0.80
N TYR A 233 -2.05 34.27 0.18
CA TYR A 233 -1.98 32.82 0.03
C TYR A 233 -3.37 32.16 -0.06
N LEU A 234 -4.35 32.65 0.70
CA LEU A 234 -5.71 32.08 0.75
C LEU A 234 -6.52 32.34 -0.53
N SER A 235 -6.15 33.35 -1.31
CA SER A 235 -6.84 33.69 -2.56
C SER A 235 -6.30 32.91 -3.76
N TYR A 236 -5.17 32.21 -3.63
CA TYR A 236 -4.55 31.46 -4.72
C TYR A 236 -4.94 29.99 -4.68
N LYS A 237 -5.69 29.55 -5.71
CA LYS A 237 -5.91 28.12 -6.01
C LYS A 237 -4.60 27.50 -6.47
N THR A 238 -3.77 27.06 -5.53
CA THR A 238 -2.50 26.41 -5.86
C THR A 238 -2.74 24.92 -6.07
N THR A 239 -2.60 24.43 -7.31
CA THR A 239 -2.33 23.02 -7.56
C THR A 239 -0.97 22.66 -6.98
N ARG A 240 -0.92 21.68 -6.08
CA ARG A 240 0.33 21.17 -5.52
C ARG A 240 1.16 20.50 -6.61
N LYS A 241 2.45 20.81 -6.64
CA LYS A 241 3.40 20.11 -7.50
C LYS A 241 3.54 18.65 -7.08
N GLU A 242 3.67 18.41 -5.78
CA GLU A 242 3.64 17.09 -5.16
C GLU A 242 2.29 16.89 -4.44
N PRO A 243 1.33 16.13 -5.00
CA PRO A 243 -0.02 16.01 -4.44
C PRO A 243 -0.04 15.29 -3.08
N LEU A 244 -1.13 15.46 -2.34
CA LEU A 244 -1.41 14.69 -1.13
C LEU A 244 -1.64 13.23 -1.51
N VAL A 245 -1.04 12.30 -0.76
CA VAL A 245 -1.01 10.89 -1.16
C VAL A 245 -1.95 10.07 -0.28
N TRP A 246 -2.76 9.22 -0.92
CA TRP A 246 -3.57 8.23 -0.22
C TRP A 246 -3.06 6.84 -0.55
N ILE A 247 -2.50 6.15 0.44
CA ILE A 247 -1.93 4.82 0.28
C ILE A 247 -2.97 3.78 0.69
N PHE A 248 -3.30 2.86 -0.21
CA PHE A 248 -4.25 1.79 0.00
C PHE A 248 -3.52 0.45 0.08
N ILE A 249 -3.79 -0.32 1.14
CA ILE A 249 -3.20 -1.65 1.34
C ILE A 249 -4.33 -2.61 1.73
N ASP A 250 -4.51 -3.64 0.92
CA ASP A 250 -5.38 -4.77 1.26
C ASP A 250 -4.60 -5.86 2.00
N GLU A 251 -5.30 -6.59 2.87
CA GLU A 251 -4.72 -7.53 3.83
C GLU A 251 -3.56 -6.96 4.66
N ALA A 252 -3.77 -5.76 5.21
CA ALA A 252 -2.75 -5.01 5.96
C ALA A 252 -2.12 -5.78 7.14
N HIS A 253 -2.78 -6.79 7.70
CA HIS A 253 -2.23 -7.65 8.75
C HIS A 253 -0.98 -8.42 8.31
N GLU A 254 -0.81 -8.67 7.01
CA GLU A 254 0.38 -9.31 6.42
C GLU A 254 1.63 -8.42 6.51
N PHE A 255 1.46 -7.11 6.68
CA PHE A 255 2.52 -6.10 6.70
C PHE A 255 2.68 -5.43 8.07
N LEU A 256 1.58 -5.34 8.80
CA LEU A 256 1.46 -4.82 10.16
C LEU A 256 0.93 -5.93 11.08
N PRO A 257 1.66 -7.03 11.30
CA PRO A 257 1.22 -8.07 12.20
C PRO A 257 1.22 -7.58 13.65
N LYS A 258 0.32 -8.14 14.47
CA LYS A 258 0.26 -7.86 15.91
C LYS A 258 1.52 -8.29 16.66
N VAL A 259 2.19 -9.33 16.16
CA VAL A 259 3.40 -9.92 16.75
C VAL A 259 4.46 -10.05 15.68
N GLY A 260 5.70 -9.69 16.02
CA GLY A 260 6.83 -9.66 15.09
C GLY A 260 6.87 -8.40 14.24
N LYS A 261 7.73 -8.40 13.22
CA LYS A 261 7.88 -7.32 12.25
C LYS A 261 8.05 -7.90 10.86
N THR A 262 7.65 -7.12 9.87
CA THR A 262 7.97 -7.33 8.46
C THR A 262 8.85 -6.18 7.98
N PRO A 263 9.48 -6.28 6.80
CA PRO A 263 10.18 -5.15 6.20
C PRO A 263 9.34 -3.86 6.10
N ALA A 264 8.01 -3.96 6.03
CA ALA A 264 7.10 -2.81 5.92
C ALA A 264 6.70 -2.19 7.26
N THR A 265 6.84 -2.92 8.37
CA THR A 265 6.21 -2.55 9.65
C THR A 265 6.62 -1.16 10.11
N ASP A 266 7.92 -0.87 10.15
CA ASP A 266 8.41 0.41 10.69
C ASP A 266 8.04 1.60 9.80
N ALA A 267 8.09 1.43 8.47
CA ALA A 267 7.68 2.46 7.52
C ALA A 267 6.18 2.78 7.63
N LEU A 268 5.34 1.75 7.74
CA LEU A 268 3.89 1.93 7.87
C LEU A 268 3.49 2.49 9.25
N VAL A 269 4.17 2.08 10.33
CA VAL A 269 3.97 2.66 11.66
C VAL A 269 4.37 4.14 11.68
N GLN A 270 5.46 4.50 11.01
CA GLN A 270 5.84 5.91 10.85
C GLN A 270 4.74 6.69 10.12
N LEU A 271 4.20 6.16 9.02
CA LEU A 271 3.09 6.79 8.31
C LEU A 271 1.82 6.91 9.17
N LEU A 272 1.49 5.92 9.99
CA LEU A 272 0.33 6.00 10.90
C LEU A 272 0.50 7.11 11.94
N ARG A 273 1.70 7.26 12.52
CA ARG A 273 1.96 8.23 13.59
C ARG A 273 2.22 9.65 13.09
N GLU A 274 2.88 9.77 11.94
CA GLU A 274 3.44 11.04 11.46
C GLU A 274 2.88 11.46 10.09
N GLY A 275 2.14 10.60 9.38
CA GLY A 275 1.68 10.84 8.00
C GLY A 275 0.79 12.07 7.82
N ARG A 276 0.12 12.53 8.88
CA ARG A 276 -0.65 13.78 8.88
C ARG A 276 0.24 15.01 8.58
N GLN A 277 1.50 15.02 9.01
CA GLN A 277 2.42 16.15 8.78
C GLN A 277 2.76 16.35 7.28
N PRO A 278 3.20 15.31 6.54
CA PRO A 278 3.42 15.39 5.10
C PRO A 278 2.12 15.39 4.27
N GLY A 279 0.97 15.10 4.87
CA GLY A 279 -0.30 14.96 4.16
C GLY A 279 -0.38 13.64 3.37
N ILE A 280 0.00 12.55 4.05
CA ILE A 280 -0.14 11.17 3.57
C ILE A 280 -1.20 10.48 4.42
N SER A 281 -2.23 9.96 3.76
CA SER A 281 -3.32 9.21 4.38
C SER A 281 -3.14 7.72 4.09
N LEU A 282 -3.41 6.87 5.09
CA LEU A 282 -3.43 5.42 4.94
C LEU A 282 -4.86 4.89 4.95
N VAL A 283 -5.15 3.98 4.02
CA VAL A 283 -6.41 3.22 3.97
C VAL A 283 -6.06 1.74 4.00
N LEU A 284 -6.29 1.12 5.16
CA LEU A 284 -5.90 -0.26 5.42
C LEU A 284 -7.15 -1.14 5.48
N ALA A 285 -7.15 -2.26 4.76
CA ALA A 285 -8.16 -3.29 4.92
C ALA A 285 -7.54 -4.58 5.46
N THR A 286 -8.27 -5.27 6.34
CA THR A 286 -7.86 -6.56 6.88
C THR A 286 -9.08 -7.42 7.20
N GLN A 287 -9.02 -8.73 6.97
CA GLN A 287 -10.06 -9.65 7.46
C GLN A 287 -9.83 -10.07 8.92
N GLN A 288 -8.66 -9.77 9.48
CA GLN A 288 -8.24 -10.21 10.80
C GLN A 288 -7.85 -8.99 11.65
N PRO A 289 -8.82 -8.14 12.06
CA PRO A 289 -8.51 -6.99 12.91
C PRO A 289 -7.89 -7.43 14.26
N GLY A 290 -8.19 -8.62 14.78
CA GLY A 290 -7.52 -9.15 15.98
C GLY A 290 -6.03 -9.47 15.81
N GLN A 291 -5.52 -9.55 14.58
CA GLN A 291 -4.14 -9.91 14.22
C GLN A 291 -3.31 -8.73 13.69
N ILE A 292 -3.88 -7.53 13.62
CA ILE A 292 -3.18 -6.34 13.12
C ILE A 292 -2.46 -5.58 14.26
N HIS A 293 -1.41 -4.84 13.91
CA HIS A 293 -0.64 -4.01 14.83
C HIS A 293 -1.53 -3.00 15.57
N LYS A 294 -1.29 -2.82 16.88
CA LYS A 294 -2.13 -1.98 17.75
C LYS A 294 -2.25 -0.54 17.28
N ASP A 295 -1.17 0.03 16.73
CA ASP A 295 -1.18 1.40 16.20
C ASP A 295 -2.19 1.59 15.05
N VAL A 296 -2.52 0.54 14.30
CA VAL A 296 -3.59 0.66 13.30
C VAL A 296 -4.91 0.98 13.99
N MET A 297 -5.19 0.31 15.11
CA MET A 297 -6.42 0.49 15.86
C MET A 297 -6.44 1.83 16.59
N THR A 298 -5.32 2.25 17.19
CA THR A 298 -5.26 3.48 18.00
C THR A 298 -5.00 4.76 17.22
N GLN A 299 -4.53 4.69 15.98
CA GLN A 299 -4.27 5.85 15.12
C GLN A 299 -5.29 6.01 13.98
N SER A 300 -6.32 5.16 13.91
CA SER A 300 -7.36 5.28 12.88
C SER A 300 -8.39 6.34 13.26
N ASP A 301 -8.51 7.40 12.45
CA ASP A 301 -9.57 8.41 12.59
C ASP A 301 -10.97 7.84 12.27
N ILE A 302 -11.03 6.94 11.29
CA ILE A 302 -12.26 6.37 10.74
C ILE A 302 -12.08 4.86 10.60
N VAL A 303 -13.03 4.09 11.12
CA VAL A 303 -13.06 2.63 10.97
C VAL A 303 -14.36 2.20 10.33
N ILE A 304 -14.26 1.55 9.17
CA ILE A 304 -15.41 1.00 8.46
C ILE A 304 -15.46 -0.50 8.74
N SER A 305 -16.40 -0.91 9.60
CA SER A 305 -16.62 -2.33 9.88
C SER A 305 -17.81 -2.85 9.09
N HIS A 306 -17.54 -3.76 8.17
CA HIS A 306 -18.57 -4.66 7.65
C HIS A 306 -19.01 -5.64 8.73
N ARG A 307 -20.00 -6.48 8.43
CA ARG A 307 -20.48 -7.48 9.39
C ARG A 307 -19.34 -8.42 9.81
N ILE A 308 -19.08 -8.46 11.12
CA ILE A 308 -18.16 -9.38 11.78
C ILE A 308 -18.93 -10.20 12.82
N THR A 309 -18.53 -11.46 12.99
CA THR A 309 -19.17 -12.39 13.94
C THR A 309 -18.18 -13.01 14.92
N ALA A 310 -16.87 -12.89 14.65
CA ALA A 310 -15.85 -13.48 15.50
C ALA A 310 -15.60 -12.61 16.72
N LYS A 311 -15.70 -13.21 17.91
CA LYS A 311 -15.50 -12.52 19.20
C LYS A 311 -14.17 -11.73 19.28
N PRO A 312 -13.01 -12.29 18.89
CA PRO A 312 -11.74 -11.55 18.94
C PRO A 312 -11.74 -10.29 18.06
N ASP A 313 -12.46 -10.32 16.93
CA ASP A 313 -12.54 -9.18 16.01
C ASP A 313 -13.48 -8.10 16.55
N ILE A 314 -14.57 -8.50 17.20
CA ILE A 314 -15.48 -7.59 17.92
C ILE A 314 -14.73 -6.92 19.09
N GLU A 315 -13.96 -7.70 19.85
CA GLU A 315 -13.11 -7.20 20.93
C GLU A 315 -12.05 -6.23 20.41
N ALA A 316 -11.43 -6.51 19.25
CA ALA A 316 -10.47 -5.61 18.63
C ALA A 316 -11.13 -4.27 18.21
N LEU A 317 -12.32 -4.29 17.60
CA LEU A 317 -13.06 -3.04 17.29
C LEU A 317 -13.43 -2.26 18.55
N ASN A 318 -13.77 -2.97 19.61
CA ASN A 318 -14.08 -2.41 20.91
C ASN A 318 -12.88 -1.72 21.58
N GLU A 319 -11.64 -2.08 21.23
CA GLU A 319 -10.43 -1.39 21.70
C GLU A 319 -10.24 -0.01 21.05
N ILE A 320 -10.90 0.25 19.90
CA ILE A 320 -10.78 1.53 19.16
C ILE A 320 -11.56 2.64 19.87
N MET A 321 -12.76 2.33 20.36
CA MET A 321 -13.63 3.31 21.00
C MET A 321 -13.52 3.26 22.52
N GLN A 322 -13.72 4.41 23.18
CA GLN A 322 -13.77 4.47 24.63
C GLN A 322 -14.83 3.52 25.22
N THR A 323 -14.55 3.01 26.42
CA THR A 323 -15.25 1.91 27.13
C THR A 323 -16.77 2.06 27.26
N TYR A 324 -17.34 3.25 27.10
CA TYR A 324 -18.77 3.50 27.24
C TYR A 324 -19.62 3.14 26.00
N LEU A 325 -18.99 2.83 24.85
CA LEU A 325 -19.69 2.47 23.60
C LEU A 325 -19.74 0.96 23.30
N LEU A 326 -19.10 0.12 24.13
CA LEU A 326 -18.94 -1.32 23.90
C LEU A 326 -20.25 -2.09 23.66
N LYS A 327 -21.31 -1.78 24.42
CA LYS A 327 -22.62 -2.44 24.26
C LYS A 327 -23.35 -2.00 22.99
N LYS A 328 -22.98 -0.88 22.37
CA LYS A 328 -23.64 -0.32 21.18
C LYS A 328 -23.09 -0.87 19.87
N ILE A 329 -21.79 -1.20 19.79
CA ILE A 329 -21.17 -1.68 18.54
C ILE A 329 -21.78 -3.01 18.08
N GLN A 330 -21.82 -4.01 18.97
CA GLN A 330 -22.34 -5.34 18.62
C GLN A 330 -23.79 -5.27 18.14
N GLN A 331 -24.63 -4.55 18.90
CA GLN A 331 -26.03 -4.37 18.54
C GLN A 331 -26.19 -3.69 17.18
N GLN A 332 -25.42 -2.64 16.89
CA GLN A 332 -25.49 -1.96 15.59
C GLN A 332 -25.02 -2.85 14.43
N ILE A 333 -24.02 -3.70 14.63
CA ILE A 333 -23.56 -4.66 13.61
C ILE A 333 -24.64 -5.71 13.35
N ASP A 334 -25.30 -6.19 14.40
CA ASP A 334 -26.39 -7.18 14.30
C ASP A 334 -27.64 -6.58 13.62
N ASP A 335 -27.91 -5.29 13.85
CA ASP A 335 -29.02 -4.55 13.25
C ASP A 335 -28.78 -4.15 11.77
N LEU A 336 -27.56 -4.33 11.23
CA LEU A 336 -27.29 -4.04 9.83
C LEU A 336 -28.17 -4.91 8.90
N PRO A 337 -28.68 -4.37 7.78
CA PRO A 337 -29.42 -5.18 6.82
C PRO A 337 -28.48 -6.15 6.09
N SER A 338 -29.01 -7.29 5.62
CA SER A 338 -28.26 -8.31 4.86
C SER A 338 -27.90 -7.90 3.42
N LEU A 339 -27.94 -6.60 3.11
CA LEU A 339 -27.57 -6.05 1.81
C LEU A 339 -26.04 -6.06 1.62
N LYS A 340 -25.60 -6.30 0.38
CA LYS A 340 -24.19 -6.17 0.01
C LYS A 340 -23.73 -4.72 0.23
N GLY A 341 -22.57 -4.56 0.88
CA GLY A 341 -21.99 -3.27 1.22
C GLY A 341 -22.49 -2.65 2.52
N SER A 342 -23.39 -3.31 3.28
CA SER A 342 -23.77 -2.85 4.62
C SER A 342 -22.59 -2.85 5.59
N ALA A 343 -22.35 -1.73 6.24
CA ALA A 343 -21.28 -1.56 7.22
C ALA A 343 -21.68 -0.51 8.27
N ILE A 344 -20.89 -0.43 9.34
CA ILE A 344 -20.89 0.72 10.23
C ILE A 344 -19.63 1.55 9.99
N ILE A 345 -19.77 2.88 10.05
CA ILE A 345 -18.65 3.81 10.22
C ILE A 345 -18.54 4.14 11.70
N LEU A 346 -17.36 3.93 12.25
CA LEU A 346 -16.92 4.44 13.53
C LEU A 346 -16.05 5.67 13.24
N ASP A 347 -16.46 6.84 13.71
CA ASP A 347 -15.71 8.09 13.59
C ASP A 347 -15.24 8.52 14.97
N ASP A 348 -13.93 8.42 15.21
CA ASP A 348 -13.31 8.73 16.49
C ASP A 348 -13.44 10.24 16.81
N ASN A 349 -13.33 11.09 15.79
CA ASN A 349 -13.39 12.55 15.97
C ASN A 349 -14.76 13.04 16.43
N SER A 350 -15.84 12.39 15.97
CA SER A 350 -17.21 12.74 16.40
C SER A 350 -17.79 11.82 17.46
N GLU A 351 -17.05 10.80 17.89
CA GLU A 351 -17.48 9.75 18.83
C GLU A 351 -18.82 9.11 18.45
N ARG A 352 -19.04 8.89 17.15
CA ARG A 352 -20.33 8.43 16.60
C ARG A 352 -20.19 7.19 15.73
N ILE A 353 -21.26 6.40 15.73
CA ILE A 353 -21.43 5.25 14.86
C ILE A 353 -22.58 5.51 13.90
N TYR A 354 -22.33 5.31 12.60
CA TYR A 354 -23.33 5.45 11.56
C TYR A 354 -23.48 4.16 10.76
N PRO A 355 -24.70 3.60 10.63
CA PRO A 355 -24.94 2.55 9.64
C PRO A 355 -24.85 3.15 8.24
N ILE A 356 -24.13 2.48 7.36
CA ILE A 356 -23.91 2.90 5.97
C ILE A 356 -24.11 1.72 5.01
N ARG A 357 -24.25 2.06 3.73
CA ARG A 357 -24.13 1.10 2.63
C ARG A 357 -23.15 1.64 1.60
N ILE A 358 -22.12 0.86 1.29
CA ILE A 358 -21.16 1.19 0.23
C ILE A 358 -21.87 1.09 -1.12
N ARG A 359 -21.73 2.14 -1.94
CA ARG A 359 -22.35 2.22 -3.27
C ARG A 359 -21.82 1.16 -4.26
N PRO A 360 -22.57 0.84 -5.33
CA PRO A 360 -22.04 0.16 -6.52
C PRO A 360 -20.78 0.86 -7.06
N ARG A 361 -19.79 0.09 -7.52
CA ARG A 361 -18.53 0.61 -8.07
C ARG A 361 -18.69 1.10 -9.50
N PHE A 362 -18.04 2.21 -9.85
CA PHE A 362 -18.01 2.72 -11.23
C PHE A 362 -17.14 1.86 -12.13
N THR A 363 -16.08 1.29 -11.56
CA THR A 363 -15.06 0.49 -12.24
C THR A 363 -15.19 -0.99 -11.87
N TRP A 364 -14.68 -1.86 -12.73
CA TRP A 364 -14.82 -3.30 -12.59
C TRP A 364 -14.17 -3.82 -11.32
N HIS A 365 -14.86 -4.74 -10.64
CA HIS A 365 -14.35 -5.41 -9.45
C HIS A 365 -13.78 -6.80 -9.78
N GLY A 366 -12.45 -6.97 -9.65
CA GLY A 366 -11.76 -8.24 -9.87
C GLY A 366 -11.78 -9.22 -8.68
N GLY A 367 -12.27 -8.81 -7.51
CA GLY A 367 -12.18 -9.59 -6.27
C GLY A 367 -13.40 -10.47 -5.95
N GLU A 368 -14.26 -10.74 -6.94
CA GLU A 368 -15.42 -11.60 -6.73
C GLU A 368 -15.02 -13.06 -6.50
N ALA A 369 -15.66 -13.70 -5.54
CA ALA A 369 -15.42 -15.13 -5.30
C ALA A 369 -15.86 -15.94 -6.54
N PRO A 370 -15.06 -16.92 -6.99
CA PRO A 370 -15.46 -17.77 -8.09
C PRO A 370 -16.76 -18.51 -7.75
N THR A 371 -17.70 -18.50 -8.69
CA THR A 371 -18.96 -19.23 -8.59
C THR A 371 -18.91 -20.50 -9.45
N ALA A 372 -19.33 -21.63 -8.87
CA ALA A 372 -19.51 -22.87 -9.62
C ALA A 372 -20.77 -22.86 -10.49
N VAL A 373 -21.73 -22.00 -10.15
CA VAL A 373 -23.02 -21.88 -10.85
C VAL A 373 -22.96 -20.62 -11.70
N LYS A 374 -23.21 -20.75 -13.00
CA LYS A 374 -23.42 -19.57 -13.87
C LYS A 374 -24.66 -18.84 -13.35
N ALA A 375 -24.54 -17.56 -13.05
CA ALA A 375 -25.72 -16.76 -12.74
C ALA A 375 -26.66 -16.81 -13.93
N ASP A 376 -27.92 -17.15 -13.72
CA ASP A 376 -28.95 -17.01 -14.73
C ASP A 376 -29.07 -15.52 -15.05
N VAL A 377 -28.60 -15.13 -16.25
CA VAL A 377 -28.81 -13.79 -16.78
C VAL A 377 -30.32 -13.68 -17.01
N LYS A 378 -31.02 -13.03 -16.08
CA LYS A 378 -32.42 -12.63 -16.34
C LYS A 378 -32.36 -11.54 -17.40
N PHE A 379 -32.73 -11.91 -18.62
CA PHE A 379 -32.91 -11.00 -19.75
C PHE A 379 -34.14 -10.11 -19.56
#